data_AF-A0A1I4TMJ1-F1
#
_entry.id   AF-A0A1I4TMJ1-F1
#
_cell.length_a   1.000
_cell.length_b   1.000
_cell.length_c   1.000
_cell.angle_alpha   90.00
_cell.angle_beta   90.00
_cell.angle_gamma   90.00
#
_symmetry.space_group_name_H-M   'P 1'
#
loop_
_entity.id
_entity.type
_entity.pdbx_description
1 polymer ?
#
loop_
_entity_poly.entity_id
_entity_poly.type
_entity_poly.pdbx_seq_one_letter_code
_entity_poly.pdbx_strand_id
1 'polypeptide(L)'
;MALNEKVLEARANKFRRELGLGTDSSIDLEKLLLTLGVLTVYKPLESAFSGMALKTNDSLFMLINSALPVGRQNFTIGHELYHLFIQDHFNFQMCNAGQFDKRDREEYNADIFSSYFLMPEAALIKQIPEKELGWGETLSLATLIKMEQYFGVSRAALLVRLSKGKYIHYEDYKPYLKGVIKSAVEHGYSNALYVRSDEEKVVGDYGIKVRALFDSETISESHYHSLMLDIGFDIDDPKFNDDGEEN
;
A
#
# COMPACT_ATOMS: atom_id res chain seq x y z
N MET A 1 -25.35 -1.38 5.67
CA MET A 1 -24.85 -2.73 6.06
C MET A 1 -23.43 -2.83 5.53
N ALA A 2 -22.54 -3.61 6.16
CA ALA A 2 -21.28 -3.97 5.50
C ALA A 2 -21.62 -4.59 4.13
N LEU A 3 -20.88 -4.22 3.10
CA LEU A 3 -21.16 -4.71 1.75
C LEU A 3 -20.86 -6.20 1.67
N ASN A 4 -21.56 -6.89 0.78
CA ASN A 4 -21.19 -8.27 0.45
C ASN A 4 -19.74 -8.28 -0.09
N GLU A 5 -18.89 -9.17 0.40
CA GLU A 5 -17.48 -9.24 -0.02
C GLU A 5 -17.35 -9.39 -1.54
N LYS A 6 -18.28 -10.07 -2.22
CA LYS A 6 -18.30 -10.17 -3.69
C LYS A 6 -18.55 -8.85 -4.39
N VAL A 7 -19.30 -7.93 -3.76
CA VAL A 7 -19.47 -6.57 -4.27
C VAL A 7 -18.16 -5.80 -4.14
N LEU A 8 -17.44 -5.95 -3.03
CA LEU A 8 -16.14 -5.30 -2.81
C LEU A 8 -15.06 -5.86 -3.75
N GLU A 9 -15.04 -7.17 -3.98
CA GLU A 9 -14.20 -7.80 -4.99
C GLU A 9 -14.50 -7.26 -6.40
N ALA A 10 -15.77 -7.14 -6.77
CA ALA A 10 -16.17 -6.57 -8.05
C ALA A 10 -15.74 -5.11 -8.20
N ARG A 11 -15.86 -4.31 -7.13
CA ARG A 11 -15.41 -2.90 -7.10
C ARG A 11 -13.89 -2.79 -7.21
N ALA A 12 -13.13 -3.61 -6.46
CA ALA A 12 -11.67 -3.66 -6.54
C ALA A 12 -11.19 -4.01 -7.95
N ASN A 13 -11.76 -5.05 -8.55
CA ASN A 13 -11.43 -5.45 -9.91
C ASN A 13 -11.86 -4.41 -10.96
N LYS A 14 -12.99 -3.72 -10.74
CA LYS A 14 -13.42 -2.60 -11.60
C LYS A 14 -12.42 -1.45 -11.53
N PHE A 15 -12.03 -1.04 -10.33
CA PHE A 15 -11.06 0.03 -10.13
C PHE A 15 -9.71 -0.30 -10.77
N ARG A 16 -9.20 -1.53 -10.63
CA ARG A 16 -8.00 -1.97 -11.35
C ARG A 16 -8.10 -1.77 -12.86
N ARG A 17 -9.23 -2.15 -13.46
CA ARG A 17 -9.44 -1.97 -14.92
C ARG A 17 -9.51 -0.52 -15.33
N GLU A 18 -10.18 0.33 -14.54
CA GLU A 18 -10.26 1.77 -14.81
C GLU A 18 -8.89 2.45 -14.76
N LEU A 19 -7.98 1.92 -13.95
CA LEU A 19 -6.58 2.36 -13.85
C LEU A 19 -5.64 1.72 -14.88
N GLY A 20 -6.15 0.87 -15.77
CA GLY A 20 -5.33 0.11 -16.73
C GLY A 20 -4.39 -0.91 -16.08
N LEU A 21 -4.61 -1.27 -14.81
CA LEU A 21 -3.85 -2.30 -14.11
C LEU A 21 -4.29 -3.69 -14.60
N GLY A 22 -3.32 -4.58 -14.83
CA GLY A 22 -3.60 -5.99 -15.15
C GLY A 22 -4.46 -6.64 -14.07
N THR A 23 -5.31 -7.60 -14.42
CA THR A 23 -6.18 -8.30 -13.44
C THR A 23 -5.46 -9.44 -12.71
N ASP A 24 -4.27 -9.80 -13.17
CA ASP A 24 -3.50 -10.98 -12.74
C ASP A 24 -2.05 -10.64 -12.34
N SER A 25 -1.80 -9.37 -11.96
CA SER A 25 -0.48 -8.88 -11.55
C SER A 25 -0.50 -8.19 -10.18
N SER A 26 0.67 -8.03 -9.57
CA SER A 26 0.86 -7.09 -8.46
C SER A 26 0.78 -5.63 -8.95
N ILE A 27 0.79 -4.69 -8.00
CA ILE A 27 0.69 -3.24 -8.24
C ILE A 27 1.98 -2.59 -7.75
N ASP A 28 2.55 -1.70 -8.56
CA ASP A 28 3.54 -0.72 -8.13
C ASP A 28 2.79 0.47 -7.52
N LEU A 29 2.68 0.50 -6.18
CA LEU A 29 1.82 1.44 -5.46
C LEU A 29 2.29 2.88 -5.60
N GLU A 30 3.59 3.14 -5.65
CA GLU A 30 4.10 4.51 -5.78
C GLU A 30 3.76 5.11 -7.14
N LYS A 31 4.00 4.35 -8.21
CA LYS A 31 3.59 4.78 -9.56
C LYS A 31 2.08 4.98 -9.67
N LEU A 32 1.30 4.12 -9.01
CA LEU A 32 -0.14 4.26 -8.96
C LEU A 32 -0.55 5.56 -8.25
N LEU A 33 0.02 5.87 -7.09
CA LEU A 33 -0.29 7.09 -6.33
C LEU A 33 0.04 8.36 -7.13
N LEU A 34 1.17 8.36 -7.86
CA LEU A 34 1.52 9.44 -8.80
C LEU A 34 0.48 9.57 -9.92
N THR A 35 0.08 8.46 -10.53
CA THR A 35 -0.92 8.43 -11.61
C THR A 35 -2.28 8.95 -11.14
N LEU A 36 -2.65 8.65 -9.90
CA LEU A 36 -3.89 9.08 -9.28
C LEU A 36 -3.85 10.54 -8.77
N GLY A 37 -2.68 11.19 -8.76
CA GLY A 37 -2.52 12.53 -8.18
C GLY A 37 -2.78 12.57 -6.67
N VAL A 38 -2.50 11.48 -5.96
CA VAL A 38 -2.66 11.43 -4.49
C VAL A 38 -1.35 11.82 -3.83
N LEU A 39 -1.34 12.98 -3.16
CA LEU A 39 -0.20 13.40 -2.35
C LEU A 39 -0.10 12.48 -1.13
N THR A 40 0.93 11.65 -1.12
CA THR A 40 1.16 10.65 -0.07
C THR A 40 2.42 11.00 0.72
N VAL A 41 2.27 11.12 2.03
CA VAL A 41 3.38 11.38 2.95
C VAL A 41 3.59 10.16 3.83
N TYR A 42 4.82 9.66 3.86
CA TYR A 42 5.28 8.61 4.77
C TYR A 42 6.00 9.28 5.92
N LYS A 43 5.53 9.06 7.15
CA LYS A 43 6.13 9.64 8.35
C LYS A 43 6.10 8.63 9.51
N PRO A 44 7.19 8.48 10.28
CA PRO A 44 7.17 7.60 11.44
C PRO A 44 6.32 8.24 12.54
N LEU A 45 5.30 7.53 13.00
CA LEU A 45 4.41 7.97 14.07
C LEU A 45 4.42 6.92 15.19
N GLU A 46 4.52 7.39 16.44
CA GLU A 46 4.61 6.50 17.62
C GLU A 46 3.28 5.82 18.01
N SER A 47 2.16 6.23 17.40
CA SER A 47 0.83 5.69 17.70
C SER A 47 0.52 4.42 16.91
N ALA A 48 -0.50 3.67 17.37
CA ALA A 48 -1.01 2.48 16.67
C ALA A 48 -1.71 2.80 15.34
N PHE A 49 -1.91 4.08 15.06
CA PHE A 49 -2.46 4.65 13.84
C PHE A 49 -1.72 4.12 12.60
N SER A 50 -2.47 3.68 11.59
CA SER A 50 -1.89 3.12 10.37
C SER A 50 -1.79 4.13 9.24
N GLY A 51 -2.81 4.99 9.10
CA GLY A 51 -2.85 6.00 8.06
C GLY A 51 -4.12 6.85 8.11
N MET A 52 -4.17 7.85 7.24
CA MET A 52 -5.29 8.79 7.13
C MET A 52 -5.45 9.21 5.68
N ALA A 53 -6.70 9.37 5.26
CA ALA A 53 -7.06 9.92 3.97
C ALA A 53 -7.85 11.23 4.12
N LEU A 54 -7.59 12.16 3.20
CA LEU A 54 -8.32 13.41 3.06
C LEU A 54 -8.62 13.65 1.58
N LYS A 55 -9.87 14.02 1.31
CA LYS A 55 -10.36 14.39 -0.01
C LYS A 55 -11.04 15.75 0.08
N THR A 56 -10.58 16.68 -0.73
CA THR A 56 -11.23 17.97 -0.99
C THR A 56 -11.70 18.02 -2.44
N ASN A 57 -12.31 19.13 -2.87
CA ASN A 57 -12.75 19.28 -4.26
C ASN A 57 -11.58 19.21 -5.25
N ASP A 58 -10.39 19.67 -4.84
CA ASP A 58 -9.26 19.90 -5.73
C ASP A 58 -8.03 19.05 -5.36
N SER A 59 -8.09 18.25 -4.29
CA SER A 59 -6.91 17.54 -3.78
C SER A 59 -7.23 16.24 -3.08
N LEU A 60 -6.32 15.29 -3.26
CA LEU A 60 -6.32 13.98 -2.61
C LEU A 60 -5.03 13.86 -1.80
N PHE A 61 -5.17 13.50 -0.54
CA PHE A 61 -4.06 13.39 0.38
C PHE A 61 -4.15 12.10 1.19
N MET A 62 -2.98 11.52 1.46
CA MET A 62 -2.85 10.36 2.32
C MET A 62 -1.60 10.48 3.21
N LEU A 63 -1.73 10.12 4.48
CA LEU A 63 -0.62 9.96 5.41
C LEU A 63 -0.47 8.48 5.74
N ILE A 64 0.74 7.95 5.63
CA ILE A 64 1.10 6.57 5.96
C ILE A 64 2.07 6.58 7.14
N ASN A 65 1.76 5.79 8.17
CA ASN A 65 2.67 5.59 9.28
C ASN A 65 3.83 4.67 8.87
N SER A 66 5.01 5.24 8.58
CA SER A 66 6.20 4.48 8.15
C SER A 66 6.92 3.75 9.30
N ALA A 67 6.49 3.97 10.55
CA ALA A 67 6.88 3.19 11.71
C ALA A 67 6.36 1.74 11.68
N LEU A 68 5.43 1.43 10.77
CA LEU A 68 4.88 0.10 10.58
C LEU A 68 5.67 -0.71 9.53
N PRO A 69 5.58 -2.04 9.54
CA PRO A 69 6.17 -2.86 8.48
C PRO A 69 5.68 -2.47 7.08
N VAL A 70 6.56 -2.53 6.07
CA VAL A 70 6.22 -2.13 4.68
C VAL A 70 5.00 -2.88 4.15
N GLY A 71 4.85 -4.18 4.44
CA GLY A 71 3.67 -4.94 4.02
C GLY A 71 2.36 -4.46 4.66
N ARG A 72 2.44 -3.78 5.81
CA ARG A 72 1.30 -3.11 6.44
C ARG A 72 1.06 -1.72 5.85
N GLN A 73 2.12 -0.98 5.55
CA GLN A 73 2.03 0.31 4.83
C GLN A 73 1.30 0.13 3.48
N ASN A 74 1.71 -0.87 2.69
CA ASN A 74 1.08 -1.20 1.40
C ASN A 74 -0.40 -1.55 1.55
N PHE A 75 -0.74 -2.32 2.60
CA PHE A 75 -2.13 -2.65 2.90
C PHE A 75 -2.96 -1.41 3.29
N THR A 76 -2.37 -0.51 4.08
CA THR A 76 -2.97 0.79 4.42
C THR A 76 -3.21 1.61 3.16
N ILE A 77 -2.27 1.68 2.22
CA ILE A 77 -2.49 2.41 0.96
C ILE A 77 -3.72 1.88 0.22
N GLY A 78 -3.84 0.56 0.06
CA GLY A 78 -5.03 -0.04 -0.56
C GLY A 78 -6.33 0.24 0.20
N HIS A 79 -6.26 0.36 1.53
CA HIS A 79 -7.38 0.72 2.40
C HIS A 79 -7.79 2.18 2.20
N GLU A 80 -6.84 3.12 2.22
CA GLU A 80 -7.12 4.54 2.01
C GLU A 80 -7.60 4.85 0.58
N LEU A 81 -7.16 4.08 -0.42
CA LEU A 81 -7.69 4.18 -1.79
C LEU A 81 -9.19 3.83 -1.85
N TYR A 82 -9.69 2.92 -1.00
CA TYR A 82 -11.13 2.69 -0.89
C TYR A 82 -11.85 3.96 -0.45
N HIS A 83 -11.37 4.61 0.62
CA HIS A 83 -11.97 5.84 1.13
C HIS A 83 -11.96 6.96 0.09
N LEU A 84 -10.83 7.17 -0.59
CA LEU A 84 -10.69 8.26 -1.57
C LEU A 84 -11.53 8.05 -2.84
N PHE A 85 -11.69 6.82 -3.32
CA PHE A 85 -12.23 6.56 -4.67
C PHE A 85 -13.51 5.73 -4.71
N ILE A 86 -13.83 4.97 -3.67
CA ILE A 86 -14.90 3.96 -3.68
C ILE A 86 -16.00 4.27 -2.67
N GLN A 87 -15.65 4.85 -1.52
CA GLN A 87 -16.63 5.27 -0.53
C GLN A 87 -17.39 6.51 -1.01
N ASP A 88 -18.71 6.44 -0.98
CA ASP A 88 -19.58 7.57 -1.32
C ASP A 88 -19.49 8.66 -0.24
N HIS A 89 -19.42 9.93 -0.67
CA HIS A 89 -19.41 11.11 0.21
C HIS A 89 -18.27 11.15 1.24
N PHE A 90 -17.08 10.65 0.88
CA PHE A 90 -15.91 10.70 1.74
C PHE A 90 -15.22 12.08 1.72
N ASN A 91 -14.85 12.58 2.90
CA ASN A 91 -14.05 13.79 3.08
C ASN A 91 -12.75 13.51 3.87
N PHE A 92 -12.84 12.89 5.05
CA PHE A 92 -11.70 12.73 5.95
C PHE A 92 -11.89 11.53 6.89
N GLN A 93 -10.82 10.78 7.14
CA GLN A 93 -10.81 9.70 8.15
C GLN A 93 -9.39 9.36 8.63
N MET A 94 -9.26 9.08 9.93
CA MET A 94 -8.06 8.50 10.54
C MET A 94 -8.31 7.02 10.80
N CYS A 95 -7.42 6.16 10.33
CA CYS A 95 -7.73 4.74 10.20
C CYS A 95 -6.69 3.82 10.86
N ASN A 96 -7.14 2.61 11.17
CA ASN A 96 -6.29 1.52 11.63
C ASN A 96 -6.48 0.30 10.71
N ALA A 97 -5.85 0.34 9.54
CA ALA A 97 -5.99 -0.71 8.54
C ALA A 97 -5.61 -2.11 9.06
N GLY A 98 -6.35 -3.11 8.57
CA GLY A 98 -6.14 -4.54 8.84
C GLY A 98 -6.76 -5.05 10.14
N GLN A 99 -7.67 -4.30 10.78
CA GLN A 99 -8.40 -4.75 11.96
C GLN A 99 -9.60 -5.65 11.60
N PHE A 100 -10.16 -5.50 10.40
CA PHE A 100 -11.35 -6.19 9.92
C PHE A 100 -12.52 -6.10 10.91
N ASP A 101 -12.68 -4.96 11.59
CA ASP A 101 -13.71 -4.76 12.63
C ASP A 101 -15.08 -4.52 12.00
N LYS A 102 -15.97 -5.52 12.06
CA LYS A 102 -17.33 -5.44 11.49
C LYS A 102 -18.25 -4.41 12.16
N ARG A 103 -17.86 -3.84 13.31
CA ARG A 103 -18.62 -2.79 13.99
C ARG A 103 -18.53 -1.47 13.23
N ASP A 104 -17.39 -1.20 12.62
CA ASP A 104 -17.20 -0.10 11.68
C ASP A 104 -17.30 -0.61 10.24
N ARG A 105 -18.39 -0.25 9.58
CA ARG A 105 -18.75 -0.85 8.29
C ARG A 105 -17.84 -0.37 7.17
N GLU A 106 -17.44 0.89 7.17
CA GLU A 106 -16.61 1.44 6.10
C GLU A 106 -15.15 1.02 6.27
N GLU A 107 -14.63 0.99 7.51
CA GLU A 107 -13.31 0.41 7.80
C GLU A 107 -13.24 -1.08 7.40
N TYR A 108 -14.29 -1.85 7.73
CA TYR A 108 -14.37 -3.25 7.31
C TYR A 108 -14.42 -3.37 5.78
N ASN A 109 -15.21 -2.55 5.10
CA ASN A 109 -15.28 -2.54 3.64
C ASN A 109 -13.92 -2.19 3.02
N ALA A 110 -13.20 -1.21 3.59
CA ALA A 110 -11.89 -0.77 3.16
C ALA A 110 -10.82 -1.87 3.30
N ASP A 111 -10.81 -2.59 4.42
CA ASP A 111 -9.91 -3.74 4.63
C ASP A 111 -10.17 -4.86 3.62
N ILE A 112 -11.45 -5.16 3.37
CA ILE A 112 -11.83 -6.18 2.39
C ILE A 112 -11.47 -5.74 0.98
N PHE A 113 -11.75 -4.48 0.62
CA PHE A 113 -11.39 -3.91 -0.66
C PHE A 113 -9.88 -3.96 -0.88
N SER A 114 -9.08 -3.50 0.08
CA SER A 114 -7.60 -3.51 0.02
C SER A 114 -7.07 -4.92 -0.25
N SER A 115 -7.62 -5.93 0.45
CA SER A 115 -7.27 -7.33 0.24
C SER A 115 -7.50 -7.80 -1.20
N TYR A 116 -8.67 -7.51 -1.80
CA TYR A 116 -8.96 -7.87 -3.19
C TYR A 116 -8.20 -7.02 -4.20
N PHE A 117 -7.98 -5.74 -3.89
CA PHE A 117 -7.28 -4.81 -4.76
C PHE A 117 -5.80 -5.17 -4.90
N LEU A 118 -5.12 -5.47 -3.78
CA LEU A 118 -3.70 -5.85 -3.78
C LEU A 118 -3.49 -7.30 -4.24
N MET A 119 -4.41 -8.20 -3.90
CA MET A 119 -4.30 -9.64 -4.19
C MET A 119 -5.54 -10.15 -4.94
N PRO A 120 -5.70 -9.80 -6.23
CA PRO A 120 -6.81 -10.28 -7.04
C PRO A 120 -6.69 -11.80 -7.25
N GLU A 121 -7.83 -12.50 -7.32
CA GLU A 121 -7.87 -13.97 -7.37
C GLU A 121 -7.07 -14.54 -8.55
N ALA A 122 -7.19 -13.92 -9.73
CA ALA A 122 -6.44 -14.35 -10.91
C ALA A 122 -4.92 -14.28 -10.70
N ALA A 123 -4.42 -13.27 -9.98
CA ALA A 123 -3.00 -13.16 -9.66
C ALA A 123 -2.58 -14.22 -8.64
N LEU A 124 -3.42 -14.54 -7.64
CA LEU A 124 -3.12 -15.61 -6.68
C LEU A 124 -2.92 -16.95 -7.41
N ILE A 125 -3.89 -17.33 -8.25
CA ILE A 125 -3.83 -18.58 -9.03
C ILE A 125 -2.56 -18.61 -9.90
N LYS A 126 -2.24 -17.51 -10.58
CA LYS A 126 -1.05 -17.41 -11.45
C LYS A 126 0.26 -17.60 -10.70
N GLN A 127 0.33 -17.20 -9.43
CA GLN A 127 1.56 -17.31 -8.63
C GLN A 127 1.74 -18.69 -7.98
N ILE A 128 0.66 -19.47 -7.81
CA ILE A 128 0.73 -20.81 -7.24
C ILE A 128 1.17 -21.79 -8.34
N PRO A 129 2.21 -22.61 -8.11
CA PRO A 129 2.59 -23.66 -9.06
C PRO A 129 1.43 -24.63 -9.31
N GLU A 130 1.22 -25.06 -10.55
CA GLU A 130 0.12 -25.95 -10.93
C GLU A 130 0.07 -27.24 -10.09
N LYS A 131 1.24 -27.81 -9.76
CA LYS A 131 1.36 -28.98 -8.88
C LYS A 131 0.83 -28.74 -7.46
N GLU A 132 0.84 -27.51 -6.96
CA GLU A 132 0.35 -27.12 -5.62
C GLU A 132 -1.13 -26.68 -5.66
N LEU A 133 -1.73 -26.52 -6.85
CA LEU A 133 -3.17 -26.30 -7.03
C LEU A 133 -3.98 -27.61 -7.06
N GLY A 134 -3.30 -28.77 -7.03
CA GLY A 134 -3.94 -30.08 -7.04
C GLY A 134 -4.86 -30.33 -5.85
N TRP A 135 -5.82 -31.23 -6.01
CA TRP A 135 -6.72 -31.61 -4.93
C TRP A 135 -5.95 -32.31 -3.79
N GLY A 136 -6.07 -31.79 -2.58
CA GLY A 136 -5.39 -32.32 -1.40
C GLY A 136 -3.92 -31.91 -1.28
N GLU A 137 -3.42 -31.07 -2.18
CA GLU A 137 -2.07 -30.52 -2.11
C GLU A 137 -1.99 -29.37 -1.10
N THR A 138 -0.78 -29.08 -0.65
CA THR A 138 -0.50 -28.00 0.29
C THR A 138 0.45 -26.98 -0.34
N LEU A 139 0.21 -25.70 -0.05
CA LEU A 139 1.09 -24.64 -0.50
C LEU A 139 2.42 -24.72 0.24
N SER A 140 3.51 -24.74 -0.51
CA SER A 140 4.84 -24.75 0.11
C SER A 140 5.17 -23.41 0.76
N LEU A 141 6.00 -23.41 1.80
CA LEU A 141 6.48 -22.18 2.42
C LEU A 141 7.21 -21.27 1.39
N ALA A 142 7.95 -21.87 0.46
CA ALA A 142 8.62 -21.14 -0.61
C ALA A 142 7.62 -20.42 -1.53
N THR A 143 6.49 -21.05 -1.87
CA THR A 143 5.40 -20.41 -2.63
C THR A 143 4.82 -19.23 -1.85
N LEU A 144 4.53 -19.40 -0.56
CA LEU A 144 3.98 -18.34 0.29
C LEU A 144 4.92 -17.14 0.39
N ILE A 145 6.23 -17.38 0.61
CA ILE A 145 7.25 -16.32 0.66
C ILE A 145 7.36 -15.58 -0.67
N LYS A 146 7.35 -16.30 -1.79
CA LYS A 146 7.37 -15.67 -3.12
C LYS A 146 6.14 -14.77 -3.30
N MET A 147 4.96 -15.24 -2.92
CA MET A 147 3.70 -14.51 -3.10
C MET A 147 3.63 -13.25 -2.25
N GLU A 148 4.00 -13.31 -0.96
CA GLU A 148 3.94 -12.13 -0.09
C GLU A 148 4.90 -11.04 -0.56
N GLN A 149 6.06 -11.42 -1.08
CA GLN A 149 7.03 -10.50 -1.69
C GLN A 149 6.50 -9.94 -3.02
N TYR A 150 5.89 -10.78 -3.86
CA TYR A 150 5.31 -10.38 -5.15
C TYR A 150 4.18 -9.35 -4.98
N PHE A 151 3.29 -9.57 -4.02
CA PHE A 151 2.16 -8.67 -3.74
C PHE A 151 2.54 -7.51 -2.80
N GLY A 152 3.71 -7.57 -2.15
CA GLY A 152 4.14 -6.56 -1.19
C GLY A 152 3.24 -6.51 0.05
N VAL A 153 2.76 -7.65 0.55
CA VAL A 153 1.86 -7.71 1.71
C VAL A 153 2.44 -8.57 2.83
N SER A 154 1.95 -8.41 4.06
CA SER A 154 2.36 -9.30 5.15
C SER A 154 1.92 -10.75 4.92
N ARG A 155 2.66 -11.70 5.51
CA ARG A 155 2.30 -13.12 5.50
C ARG A 155 0.88 -13.39 6.00
N ALA A 156 0.49 -12.71 7.08
CA ALA A 156 -0.84 -12.85 7.66
C ALA A 156 -1.93 -12.40 6.68
N ALA A 157 -1.75 -11.26 6.00
CA ALA A 157 -2.72 -10.76 5.02
C ALA A 157 -2.86 -11.73 3.82
N LEU A 158 -1.73 -12.24 3.30
CA LEU A 158 -1.74 -13.23 2.22
C LEU A 158 -2.50 -14.49 2.63
N LEU A 159 -2.20 -15.05 3.80
CA LEU A 159 -2.81 -16.30 4.25
C LEU A 159 -4.30 -16.17 4.53
N VAL A 160 -4.74 -15.04 5.09
CA VAL A 160 -6.17 -14.73 5.21
C VAL A 160 -6.84 -14.71 3.83
N ARG A 161 -6.20 -14.05 2.84
CA ARG A 161 -6.72 -13.97 1.47
C ARG A 161 -6.78 -15.34 0.78
N LEU A 162 -5.75 -16.16 0.92
CA LEU A 162 -5.69 -17.54 0.41
C LEU A 162 -6.76 -18.43 1.07
N SER A 163 -6.95 -18.28 2.38
CA SER A 163 -7.96 -19.07 3.11
C SER A 163 -9.38 -18.73 2.67
N LYS A 164 -9.67 -17.45 2.44
CA LYS A 164 -10.95 -17.00 1.86
C LYS A 164 -11.18 -17.55 0.46
N GLY A 165 -10.12 -17.65 -0.35
CA GLY A 165 -10.14 -18.29 -1.67
C GLY A 165 -10.19 -19.83 -1.63
N LYS A 166 -10.16 -20.44 -0.43
CA LYS A 166 -10.12 -21.89 -0.21
C LYS A 166 -8.88 -22.58 -0.79
N TYR A 167 -7.79 -21.84 -0.96
CA TYR A 167 -6.49 -22.38 -1.37
C TYR A 167 -5.69 -22.96 -0.19
N ILE A 168 -6.06 -22.61 1.04
CA ILE A 168 -5.48 -23.15 2.27
C ILE A 168 -6.53 -23.18 3.38
N HIS A 169 -6.57 -24.26 4.16
CA HIS A 169 -7.44 -24.33 5.33
C HIS A 169 -6.82 -23.60 6.53
N TYR A 170 -7.68 -23.06 7.40
CA TYR A 170 -7.24 -22.26 8.55
C TYR A 170 -6.32 -23.04 9.51
N GLU A 171 -6.49 -24.35 9.65
CA GLU A 171 -5.64 -25.18 10.51
C GLU A 171 -4.22 -25.35 9.93
N ASP A 172 -4.11 -25.45 8.60
CA ASP A 172 -2.81 -25.54 7.90
C ASP A 172 -2.10 -24.19 7.79
N TYR A 173 -2.85 -23.10 7.94
CA TYR A 173 -2.35 -21.72 7.95
C TYR A 173 -1.51 -21.39 9.20
N LYS A 174 -1.94 -21.82 10.39
CA LYS A 174 -1.36 -21.37 11.68
C LYS A 174 0.15 -21.56 11.81
N PRO A 175 0.75 -22.69 11.37
CA PRO A 175 2.20 -22.89 11.45
C PRO A 175 2.99 -21.83 10.67
N TYR A 176 2.46 -21.35 9.54
CA TYR A 176 3.15 -20.38 8.68
C TYR A 176 3.24 -18.97 9.27
N LEU A 177 2.51 -18.67 10.34
CA LEU A 177 2.58 -17.39 11.05
C LEU A 177 3.85 -17.21 11.90
N LYS A 178 4.61 -18.29 12.13
CA LYS A 178 5.81 -18.25 12.97
C LYS A 178 7.06 -18.14 12.09
N GLY A 179 8.09 -17.47 12.61
CA GLY A 179 9.39 -17.37 11.94
C GLY A 179 9.35 -16.65 10.60
N VAL A 180 8.42 -15.69 10.42
CA VAL A 180 8.19 -14.99 9.14
C VAL A 180 9.47 -14.38 8.57
N ILE A 181 10.14 -13.55 9.37
CA ILE A 181 11.40 -12.88 8.97
C ILE A 181 12.49 -13.90 8.68
N LYS A 182 12.70 -14.85 9.61
CA LYS A 182 13.77 -15.86 9.48
C LYS A 182 13.60 -16.68 8.21
N SER A 183 12.40 -17.21 7.99
CA SER A 183 12.11 -18.00 6.79
C SER A 183 12.25 -17.19 5.50
N ALA A 184 11.83 -15.93 5.45
CA ALA A 184 12.03 -15.09 4.26
C ALA A 184 13.52 -14.89 3.93
N VAL A 185 14.35 -14.60 4.94
CA VAL A 185 15.80 -14.44 4.78
C VAL A 185 16.47 -15.75 4.37
N GLU A 186 16.09 -16.87 4.98
CA GLU A 186 16.61 -18.21 4.63
C GLU A 186 16.27 -18.61 3.18
N HIS A 187 15.22 -18.01 2.59
CA HIS A 187 14.84 -18.20 1.18
C HIS A 187 15.35 -17.09 0.25
N GLY A 188 16.26 -16.23 0.72
CA GLY A 188 16.95 -15.22 -0.10
C GLY A 188 16.17 -13.92 -0.32
N TYR A 189 15.14 -13.63 0.47
CA TYR A 189 14.39 -12.37 0.37
C TYR A 189 14.75 -11.38 1.46
N SER A 190 14.58 -10.09 1.16
CA SER A 190 14.73 -8.99 2.14
C SER A 190 13.70 -9.12 3.27
N ASN A 191 14.11 -8.71 4.47
CA ASN A 191 13.23 -8.61 5.63
C ASN A 191 12.41 -7.32 5.67
N ALA A 192 12.67 -6.35 4.78
CA ALA A 192 12.05 -5.02 4.75
C ALA A 192 10.52 -5.07 4.79
N LEU A 193 9.92 -6.09 4.16
CA LEU A 193 8.47 -6.28 4.13
C LEU A 193 7.85 -6.46 5.53
N TYR A 194 8.62 -6.97 6.50
CA TYR A 194 8.13 -7.42 7.80
C TYR A 194 8.63 -6.58 8.97
N VAL A 195 9.58 -5.67 8.73
CA VAL A 195 10.19 -4.83 9.77
C VAL A 195 9.81 -3.37 9.57
N ARG A 196 9.81 -2.63 10.66
CA ARG A 196 9.65 -1.17 10.69
C ARG A 196 10.68 -0.51 9.74
N SER A 197 10.26 0.44 8.90
CA SER A 197 11.19 1.16 7.99
C SER A 197 11.61 2.52 8.53
N ASP A 198 10.71 3.23 9.23
CA ASP A 198 10.91 4.64 9.67
C ASP A 198 11.27 5.61 8.54
N GLU A 199 11.02 5.21 7.29
CA GLU A 199 11.35 6.01 6.12
C GLU A 199 10.45 7.25 6.05
N GLU A 200 11.06 8.43 5.92
CA GLU A 200 10.35 9.67 5.62
C GLU A 200 10.43 9.92 4.12
N LYS A 201 9.27 10.03 3.48
CA LYS A 201 9.16 10.12 2.02
C LYS A 201 7.88 10.84 1.61
N VAL A 202 7.93 11.55 0.50
CA VAL A 202 6.75 12.13 -0.14
C VAL A 202 6.62 11.61 -1.57
N VAL A 203 5.42 11.16 -1.93
CA VAL A 203 5.03 10.74 -3.28
C VAL A 203 3.92 11.65 -3.76
N GLY A 204 4.13 12.37 -4.86
CA GLY A 204 3.12 13.28 -5.42
C GLY A 204 3.74 14.52 -6.04
N ASP A 205 2.89 15.52 -6.28
CA ASP A 205 3.22 16.78 -6.95
C ASP A 205 3.56 17.92 -5.98
N TYR A 206 3.90 17.61 -4.72
CA TYR A 206 4.15 18.63 -3.69
C TYR A 206 5.20 19.65 -4.13
N GLY A 207 6.36 19.18 -4.60
CA GLY A 207 7.43 20.07 -5.07
C GLY A 207 7.00 20.94 -6.25
N ILE A 208 6.16 20.41 -7.16
CA ILE A 208 5.61 21.17 -8.29
C ILE A 208 4.68 22.27 -7.80
N LYS A 209 3.81 21.98 -6.82
CA LYS A 209 2.90 22.97 -6.22
C LYS A 209 3.65 24.06 -5.47
N VAL A 210 4.63 23.68 -4.66
CA VAL A 210 5.48 24.60 -3.90
C VAL A 210 6.31 25.48 -4.85
N ARG A 211 6.83 24.92 -5.94
CA ARG A 211 7.51 25.67 -6.99
C ARG A 211 6.60 26.66 -7.70
N ALA A 212 5.38 26.24 -8.06
CA ALA A 212 4.41 27.13 -8.70
C ALA A 212 4.03 28.32 -7.82
N LEU A 213 3.91 28.12 -6.49
CA LEU A 213 3.66 29.21 -5.53
C LEU A 213 4.83 30.19 -5.44
N PHE A 214 6.07 29.70 -5.57
CA PHE A 214 7.26 30.53 -5.60
C PHE A 214 7.36 31.32 -6.91
N ASP A 215 7.19 30.64 -8.05
CA ASP A 215 7.21 31.26 -9.39
C ASP A 215 6.10 32.31 -9.56
N SER A 216 4.97 32.18 -8.84
CA SER A 216 3.89 33.17 -8.78
C SER A 216 4.07 34.24 -7.70
N GLU A 217 5.26 34.34 -7.09
CA GLU A 217 5.62 35.29 -6.02
C GLU A 217 4.67 35.25 -4.80
N THR A 218 3.95 34.16 -4.61
CA THR A 218 2.99 33.99 -3.50
C THR A 218 3.70 33.63 -2.19
N ILE A 219 4.85 32.98 -2.29
CA ILE A 219 5.75 32.69 -1.16
C ILE A 219 7.14 33.27 -1.44
N SER A 220 7.86 33.62 -0.37
CA SER A 220 9.26 34.02 -0.48
C SER A 220 10.17 32.83 -0.80
N GLU A 221 11.37 33.13 -1.28
CA GLU A 221 12.44 32.14 -1.46
C GLU A 221 12.71 31.37 -0.16
N SER A 222 12.83 32.06 0.98
CA SER A 222 13.01 31.40 2.28
C SER A 222 11.88 30.40 2.64
N HIS A 223 10.63 30.71 2.28
CA HIS A 223 9.51 29.78 2.48
C HIS A 223 9.55 28.63 1.49
N TYR A 224 9.92 28.87 0.23
CA TYR A 224 10.11 27.83 -0.77
C TYR A 224 11.16 26.80 -0.31
N HIS A 225 12.32 27.27 0.16
CA HIS A 225 13.39 26.41 0.69
C HIS A 225 12.90 25.61 1.91
N SER A 226 12.21 26.26 2.85
CA SER A 226 11.66 25.58 4.02
C SER A 226 10.67 24.46 3.66
N LEU A 227 9.77 24.70 2.70
CA LEU A 227 8.78 23.70 2.28
C LEU A 227 9.42 22.52 1.54
N MET A 228 10.46 22.77 0.74
CA MET A 228 11.23 21.70 0.09
C MET A 228 12.01 20.87 1.12
N LEU A 229 12.60 21.52 2.13
CA LEU A 229 13.27 20.83 3.24
C LEU A 229 12.30 19.96 4.05
N ASP A 230 11.06 20.40 4.28
CA ASP A 230 10.03 19.63 4.99
C ASP A 230 9.70 18.29 4.32
N ILE A 231 9.99 18.16 3.02
CA ILE A 231 9.82 16.90 2.26
C ILE A 231 11.15 16.20 1.94
N GLY A 232 12.23 16.61 2.61
CA GLY A 232 13.55 15.97 2.54
C GLY A 232 14.44 16.43 1.39
N PHE A 233 14.09 17.53 0.70
CA PHE A 233 14.87 18.08 -0.41
C PHE A 233 15.54 19.39 0.00
N ASP A 234 16.86 19.34 0.20
CA ASP A 234 17.69 20.51 0.36
C ASP A 234 18.12 21.04 -1.02
N ILE A 235 17.42 22.05 -1.51
CA ILE A 235 17.68 22.66 -2.82
C ILE A 235 18.97 23.49 -2.86
N ASP A 236 19.58 23.75 -1.71
CA ASP A 236 20.90 24.40 -1.59
C ASP A 236 22.04 23.36 -1.47
N ASP A 237 21.75 22.05 -1.43
CA ASP A 237 22.81 21.03 -1.33
C ASP A 237 23.69 21.08 -2.60
N PRO A 238 25.00 21.37 -2.45
CA PRO A 238 25.91 21.48 -3.59
C PRO A 238 25.99 20.22 -4.45
N LYS A 239 25.57 19.05 -3.95
CA LYS A 239 25.52 17.80 -4.72
C LYS A 239 24.49 17.82 -5.85
N PHE A 240 23.51 18.72 -5.79
CA PHE A 240 22.52 18.89 -6.86
C PHE A 240 22.93 19.97 -7.87
N ASN A 241 24.10 20.60 -7.71
CA ASN A 241 24.72 21.41 -8.76
C ASN A 241 25.30 20.47 -9.81
N ASP A 242 24.43 19.98 -10.68
CA ASP A 242 24.83 19.29 -11.90
C ASP A 242 25.19 20.36 -12.93
N ASP A 243 26.47 20.76 -12.93
CA ASP A 243 27.04 21.67 -13.92
C ASP A 243 27.11 21.04 -15.34
N GLY A 244 26.48 19.87 -15.55
CA GLY A 244 26.41 19.17 -16.83
C GLY A 244 27.59 18.23 -17.10
N GLU A 245 28.35 17.85 -16.05
CA GLU A 245 29.35 16.79 -16.15
C GLU A 245 28.70 15.44 -15.84
N GLU A 246 28.23 14.74 -16.88
CA GLU A 246 27.77 13.35 -16.79
C GLU A 246 28.89 12.47 -16.18
N ASN A 247 28.58 11.76 -15.09
CA ASN A 247 29.42 10.70 -14.52
C ASN A 247 29.23 9.37 -15.26
#